data_AF-A0AAV0A9L7-F1
#
_entry.id   AF-A0AAV0A9L7-F1
#
_cell.length_a   1.000
_cell.length_b   1.000
_cell.length_c   1.000
_cell.angle_alpha   90.00
_cell.angle_beta   90.00
_cell.angle_gamma   90.00
#
_symmetry.space_group_name_H-M   'P 1'
#
loop_
_entity.id
_entity.type
_entity.pdbx_description
1 polymer ?
#
loop_
_entity_poly.entity_id
_entity_poly.type
_entity_poly.pdbx_seq_one_letter_code
_entity_poly.pdbx_strand_id
1 'polypeptide(L)'
;MSRLLWKKVATSRISSGPAPATGRRVSSSVLGPVPSDGQLQSQTPSSEDGQLRLNPLLIQMLSRGLHEQIFGCGGERPDEAAVRRSIKHLQKHGFWGQPATPLPDVQLSLPRLLGGNLDQHFRLLAQKQSLPYLEAAASLLEAQLPPQPESWAWAEGWTRYGPEGEAEPVAIPEERALVFDVEVCMAEGTCPTLAVAISPLAWYSWCSRRLVEERYSWTSQLLLADLIPLDVSAGVSSSTQQDWQEQLVVGHNVSFDRAHIREQYLIQGSRMRFLDTMSMHMAISGLSSFQRSLWMATKQGKQKIRPPTDQGQRPQRKANRPEISSWDWMNISSANNLADVHSLYVGGPPLEKEPRELFIKGSMRDIRENFQDLMQYCARDVWATYEVFQQQLPLFLERCPHPVTLAGMLEMGVSYLPVNQNWERYLTEAQSTYEELQWEMKKSLMDLANDACQLLSGERYKDDPWLWDLEWDLQEFKQKKTKKILDHPARRRSFSKM
;
A
#
# COMPACT_ATOMS: atom_id res chain seq x y z
N MET A 1 13.06 27.62 -4.13
CA MET A 1 13.01 27.03 -2.78
C MET A 1 12.70 25.52 -2.80
N SER A 2 11.71 25.03 -3.57
CA SER A 2 11.37 23.58 -3.65
C SER A 2 12.53 22.62 -4.03
N ARG A 3 13.39 22.96 -5.01
CA ARG A 3 14.57 22.12 -5.35
C ARG A 3 15.61 22.01 -4.21
N LEU A 4 15.69 23.02 -3.33
CA LEU A 4 16.59 23.02 -2.19
C LEU A 4 16.06 22.10 -1.09
N LEU A 5 14.75 22.11 -0.82
CA LEU A 5 14.14 21.21 0.15
C LEU A 5 14.24 19.74 -0.29
N TRP A 6 13.98 19.44 -1.57
CA TRP A 6 14.17 18.10 -2.12
C TRP A 6 15.59 17.59 -1.93
N LYS A 7 16.58 18.43 -2.23
CA LYS A 7 17.99 18.10 -2.01
C LYS A 7 18.32 18.02 -0.51
N LYS A 8 17.75 18.88 0.34
CA LYS A 8 17.97 18.90 1.79
C LYS A 8 17.46 17.60 2.43
N VAL A 9 16.25 17.17 2.10
CA VAL A 9 15.66 15.92 2.61
C VAL A 9 16.41 14.71 2.05
N ALA A 10 16.80 14.72 0.77
CA ALA A 10 17.63 13.65 0.20
C ALA A 10 19.08 13.62 0.73
N THR A 11 19.55 14.66 1.45
CA THR A 11 20.94 14.75 1.97
C THR A 11 21.01 14.77 3.50
N SER A 12 19.88 14.77 4.21
CA SER A 12 19.85 14.77 5.67
C SER A 12 20.14 13.38 6.24
N ARG A 13 21.25 13.28 7.00
CA ARG A 13 21.67 12.16 7.89
C ARG A 13 21.77 10.76 7.27
N ILE A 14 22.80 10.55 6.45
CA ILE A 14 23.40 9.21 6.31
C ILE A 14 24.37 9.04 7.48
N SER A 15 23.98 8.32 8.54
CA SER A 15 24.92 7.86 9.58
C SER A 15 25.84 6.78 9.01
N SER A 16 27.10 6.81 9.46
CA SER A 16 28.21 5.99 8.97
C SER A 16 27.99 4.47 9.13
N GLY A 17 27.58 3.81 8.05
CA GLY A 17 27.69 2.37 7.77
C GLY A 17 28.30 2.16 6.37
N PRO A 18 28.81 0.97 6.02
CA PRO A 18 29.82 0.83 4.95
C PRO A 18 29.27 1.27 3.59
N ALA A 19 29.86 2.34 3.05
CA ALA A 19 29.49 2.91 1.77
C ALA A 19 29.88 1.97 0.60
N PRO A 20 28.95 1.64 -0.32
CA PRO A 20 29.34 1.03 -1.58
C PRO A 20 29.77 2.11 -2.58
N ALA A 21 31.04 2.00 -2.98
CA ALA A 21 31.76 2.61 -4.10
C ALA A 21 31.04 3.69 -4.94
N THR A 22 31.51 4.92 -4.77
CA THR A 22 31.31 6.05 -5.69
C THR A 22 31.92 5.78 -7.06
N GLY A 23 31.17 6.05 -8.13
CA GLY A 23 31.71 5.98 -9.48
C GLY A 23 30.77 6.44 -10.59
N ARG A 24 30.51 7.75 -10.72
CA ARG A 24 30.38 8.42 -12.03
C ARG A 24 30.32 9.95 -11.87
N ARG A 25 31.37 10.62 -12.35
CA ARG A 25 31.33 12.05 -12.71
C ARG A 25 30.33 12.24 -13.86
N VAL A 26 29.34 13.10 -13.68
CA VAL A 26 28.57 13.68 -14.76
C VAL A 26 29.04 15.12 -14.93
N SER A 27 29.56 15.41 -16.12
CA SER A 27 30.09 16.72 -16.50
C SER A 27 29.02 17.79 -16.46
N SER A 28 29.36 18.92 -15.84
CA SER A 28 28.62 20.17 -15.88
C SER A 28 28.66 20.77 -17.29
N SER A 29 27.49 20.96 -17.90
CA SER A 29 27.35 21.82 -19.08
C SER A 29 26.89 23.22 -18.68
N VAL A 30 27.59 24.17 -19.27
CA VAL A 30 27.63 25.62 -19.06
C VAL A 30 26.27 26.31 -19.28
N LEU A 31 25.99 27.30 -18.44
CA LEU A 31 24.90 28.27 -18.55
C LEU A 31 25.05 29.12 -19.82
N GLY A 32 24.06 29.08 -20.72
CA GLY A 32 23.88 30.08 -21.79
C GLY A 32 22.99 31.24 -21.31
N PRO A 33 23.17 32.45 -21.86
CA PRO A 33 22.57 33.67 -21.32
C PRO A 33 21.06 33.75 -21.58
N VAL A 34 20.36 34.32 -20.60
CA VAL A 34 18.94 34.68 -20.63
C VAL A 34 18.76 35.91 -21.54
N PRO A 35 17.84 35.92 -22.53
CA PRO A 35 17.41 37.16 -23.17
C PRO A 35 16.30 37.82 -22.33
N SER A 36 16.46 39.12 -22.13
CA SER A 36 15.59 40.02 -21.38
C SER A 36 14.15 40.11 -21.90
N ASP A 37 13.26 40.46 -20.98
CA ASP A 37 11.84 40.75 -21.17
C ASP A 37 11.56 41.65 -22.38
N GLY A 38 10.87 41.09 -23.38
CA GLY A 38 10.19 41.81 -24.44
C GLY A 38 8.72 41.40 -24.46
N GLN A 39 7.82 42.36 -24.28
CA GLN A 39 6.37 42.19 -24.38
C GLN A 39 5.99 41.48 -25.69
N LEU A 40 5.37 40.31 -25.59
CA LEU A 40 4.77 39.60 -26.72
C LEU A 40 3.26 39.82 -26.70
N GLN A 41 2.80 40.57 -27.70
CA GLN A 41 1.40 40.82 -28.00
C GLN A 41 0.66 39.50 -28.26
N SER A 42 -0.55 39.40 -27.71
CA SER A 42 -1.49 38.31 -27.96
C SER A 42 -1.94 38.35 -29.42
N GLN A 43 -1.41 37.46 -30.25
CA GLN A 43 -1.98 37.14 -31.54
C GLN A 43 -2.68 35.78 -31.42
N THR A 44 -4.01 35.81 -31.52
CA THR A 44 -4.85 34.67 -31.82
C THR A 44 -4.39 34.02 -33.13
N PRO A 45 -4.20 32.70 -33.22
CA PRO A 45 -3.85 32.07 -34.49
C PRO A 45 -5.10 32.04 -35.38
N SER A 46 -5.02 32.76 -36.50
CA SER A 46 -5.93 32.67 -37.63
C SER A 46 -5.97 31.24 -38.17
N SER A 47 -7.18 30.73 -38.27
CA SER A 47 -7.54 29.46 -38.89
C SER A 47 -7.40 29.57 -40.41
N GLU A 48 -6.46 28.84 -41.02
CA GLU A 48 -6.53 28.36 -42.41
C GLU A 48 -5.32 27.45 -42.72
N ASP A 49 -5.60 26.35 -43.44
CA ASP A 49 -4.71 25.23 -43.86
C ASP A 49 -4.23 24.22 -42.80
N GLY A 50 -5.08 23.21 -42.56
CA GLY A 50 -4.71 21.94 -41.93
C GLY A 50 -3.82 21.09 -42.85
N GLN A 51 -2.51 21.35 -42.83
CA GLN A 51 -1.53 20.53 -43.53
C GLN A 51 -1.29 19.21 -42.78
N LEU A 52 -1.67 18.09 -43.39
CA LEU A 52 -1.36 16.73 -42.95
C LEU A 52 0.16 16.60 -42.69
N ARG A 53 0.54 16.52 -41.41
CA ARG A 53 1.95 16.43 -41.02
C ARG A 53 2.40 14.97 -41.05
N LEU A 54 3.30 14.65 -41.98
CA LEU A 54 3.92 13.33 -42.09
C LEU A 54 5.38 13.37 -41.66
N ASN A 55 5.87 12.28 -41.08
CA ASN A 55 7.31 12.09 -40.91
C ASN A 55 7.97 11.53 -42.19
N PRO A 56 9.30 11.39 -42.25
CA PRO A 56 10.00 10.84 -43.43
C PRO A 56 9.66 9.37 -43.78
N LEU A 57 8.93 8.67 -42.91
CA LEU A 57 8.43 7.31 -43.14
C LEU A 57 6.94 7.30 -43.53
N LEU A 58 6.37 8.47 -43.85
CA LEU A 58 4.96 8.68 -44.21
C LEU A 58 3.96 8.31 -43.09
N ILE A 59 4.43 8.30 -41.83
CA ILE A 59 3.57 8.12 -40.66
C ILE A 59 2.95 9.47 -40.32
N GLN A 60 1.63 9.49 -40.16
CA GLN A 60 0.91 10.66 -39.73
C GLN A 60 1.28 11.05 -38.29
N MET A 61 1.65 12.32 -38.12
CA MET A 61 2.04 12.92 -36.85
C MET A 61 0.87 13.73 -36.27
N LEU A 62 1.06 14.27 -35.06
CA LEU A 62 0.11 15.21 -34.46
C LEU A 62 -0.20 16.38 -35.41
N SER A 63 -1.45 16.85 -35.36
CA SER A 63 -1.88 18.05 -36.08
C SER A 63 -0.99 19.23 -35.75
N ARG A 64 -0.82 20.14 -36.71
CA ARG A 64 0.11 21.27 -36.58
C ARG A 64 -0.17 22.12 -35.33
N GLY A 65 -1.43 22.46 -35.08
CA GLY A 65 -1.80 23.25 -33.91
C GLY A 65 -1.48 22.56 -32.59
N LEU A 66 -1.65 21.24 -32.49
CA LEU A 66 -1.29 20.49 -31.29
C LEU A 66 0.23 20.35 -31.13
N HIS A 67 0.94 20.14 -32.24
CA HIS A 67 2.40 20.08 -32.24
C HIS A 67 3.01 21.40 -31.75
N GLU A 68 2.54 22.54 -32.26
CA GLU A 68 3.02 23.86 -31.86
C GLU A 68 2.75 24.14 -30.38
N GLN A 69 1.62 23.68 -29.83
CA GLN A 69 1.31 23.82 -28.41
C GLN A 69 2.20 22.97 -27.49
N ILE A 70 2.64 21.79 -27.93
CA ILE A 70 3.40 20.84 -27.10
C ILE A 70 4.92 21.01 -27.28
N PHE A 71 5.37 21.13 -28.53
CA PHE A 71 6.78 21.11 -28.92
C PHE A 71 7.27 22.46 -29.49
N GLY A 72 6.37 23.43 -29.67
CA GLY A 72 6.69 24.70 -30.31
C GLY A 72 6.84 24.60 -31.83
N CYS A 73 7.38 25.65 -32.43
CA CYS A 73 7.55 25.77 -33.89
C CYS A 73 8.80 25.05 -34.43
N GLY A 74 9.52 24.30 -33.59
CA GLY A 74 10.78 23.63 -33.94
C GLY A 74 10.67 22.11 -33.90
N GLY A 75 11.30 21.44 -34.87
CA GLY A 75 11.47 19.99 -34.87
C GLY A 75 12.84 19.63 -35.41
N GLU A 76 13.57 18.77 -34.69
CA GLU A 76 14.85 18.25 -35.19
C GLU A 76 14.61 17.40 -36.44
N ARG A 77 15.39 17.66 -37.50
CA ARG A 77 15.35 16.83 -38.69
C ARG A 77 16.09 15.52 -38.39
N PRO A 78 15.45 14.35 -38.57
CA PRO A 78 16.10 13.08 -38.31
C PRO A 78 17.24 12.82 -39.30
N ASP A 79 18.27 12.13 -38.83
CA ASP A 79 19.41 11.71 -39.65
C ASP A 79 18.98 10.83 -40.84
N GLU A 80 19.43 11.18 -42.04
CA GLU A 80 19.10 10.46 -43.27
C GLU A 80 19.54 8.99 -43.23
N ALA A 81 20.67 8.69 -42.58
CA ALA A 81 21.15 7.31 -42.48
C ALA A 81 20.20 6.48 -41.59
N ALA A 82 19.67 7.06 -40.51
CA ALA A 82 18.64 6.44 -39.68
C ALA A 82 17.35 6.19 -40.47
N VAL A 83 16.86 7.17 -41.24
CA VAL A 83 15.66 7.03 -42.08
C VAL A 83 15.83 5.87 -43.08
N ARG A 84 16.98 5.80 -43.79
CA ARG A 84 17.26 4.72 -44.75
C ARG A 84 17.29 3.34 -44.10
N ARG A 85 17.82 3.21 -42.87
CA ARG A 85 17.79 1.95 -42.11
C ARG A 85 16.37 1.53 -41.78
N SER A 86 15.54 2.46 -41.32
CA SER A 86 14.12 2.20 -41.02
C SER A 86 13.35 1.77 -42.28
N ILE A 87 13.56 2.43 -43.42
CA ILE A 87 12.94 2.05 -44.70
C ILE A 87 13.32 0.62 -45.09
N LYS A 88 14.62 0.26 -45.03
CA LYS A 88 15.07 -1.12 -45.33
C LYS A 88 14.43 -2.16 -44.41
N HIS A 89 14.28 -1.83 -43.12
CA HIS A 89 13.61 -2.70 -42.16
C HIS A 89 12.13 -2.90 -42.50
N LEU A 90 11.41 -1.81 -42.78
CA LEU A 90 10.00 -1.85 -43.17
C LEU A 90 9.79 -2.62 -44.49
N GLN A 91 10.70 -2.48 -45.45
CA GLN A 91 10.69 -3.24 -46.71
C GLN A 91 10.85 -4.75 -46.45
N LYS A 92 11.80 -5.14 -45.60
CA LYS A 92 12.03 -6.55 -45.25
C LYS A 92 10.79 -7.21 -44.65
N HIS A 93 10.00 -6.46 -43.88
CA HIS A 93 8.78 -6.94 -43.24
C HIS A 93 7.50 -6.69 -44.06
N GLY A 94 7.61 -6.18 -45.29
CA GLY A 94 6.45 -5.97 -46.18
C GLY A 94 5.54 -4.79 -45.81
N PHE A 95 6.00 -3.88 -44.95
CA PHE A 95 5.22 -2.73 -44.47
C PHE A 95 5.50 -1.43 -45.22
N TRP A 96 6.59 -1.35 -45.99
CA TRP A 96 6.93 -0.16 -46.75
C TRP A 96 6.04 0.00 -47.99
N GLY A 97 5.50 1.20 -48.21
CA GLY A 97 4.69 1.52 -49.39
C GLY A 97 3.25 1.01 -49.35
N GLN A 98 2.80 0.48 -48.21
CA GLN A 98 1.40 0.11 -48.00
C GLN A 98 0.51 1.38 -47.92
N PRO A 99 -0.71 1.37 -48.47
CA PRO A 99 -1.61 2.51 -48.41
C PRO A 99 -2.05 2.74 -46.96
N ALA A 100 -1.76 3.93 -46.42
CA ALA A 100 -2.27 4.37 -45.13
C ALA A 100 -3.42 5.35 -45.35
N THR A 101 -4.57 5.10 -44.72
CA THR A 101 -5.69 6.05 -44.74
C THR A 101 -5.41 7.15 -43.72
N PRO A 102 -5.29 8.43 -44.14
CA PRO A 102 -5.04 9.51 -43.19
C PRO A 102 -6.26 9.71 -42.29
N LEU A 103 -6.00 9.93 -41.01
CA LEU A 103 -6.99 10.34 -40.03
C LEU A 103 -7.22 11.86 -40.14
N PRO A 104 -8.42 12.36 -39.80
CA PRO A 104 -8.66 13.80 -39.79
C PRO A 104 -7.82 14.50 -38.72
N ASP A 105 -7.40 15.74 -39.02
CA ASP A 105 -6.67 16.56 -38.07
C ASP A 105 -7.54 16.95 -36.86
N VAL A 106 -6.96 16.88 -35.67
CA VAL A 106 -7.62 17.25 -34.42
C VAL A 106 -7.31 18.71 -34.09
N GLN A 107 -8.35 19.52 -33.90
CA GLN A 107 -8.24 20.88 -33.39
C GLN A 107 -8.58 20.88 -31.89
N LEU A 108 -7.54 20.88 -31.06
CA LEU A 108 -7.65 20.93 -29.60
C LEU A 108 -6.79 22.07 -29.06
N SER A 109 -7.38 22.92 -28.25
CA SER A 109 -6.65 23.95 -27.48
C SER A 109 -6.32 23.40 -26.10
N LEU A 110 -5.05 23.11 -25.85
CA LEU A 110 -4.55 22.65 -24.56
C LEU A 110 -4.41 23.83 -23.58
N PRO A 111 -4.59 23.58 -22.28
CA PRO A 111 -4.21 24.55 -21.25
C PRO A 111 -2.73 24.92 -21.36
N ARG A 112 -2.38 26.12 -20.90
CA ARG A 112 -1.00 26.61 -20.92
C ARG A 112 -0.09 25.65 -20.16
N LEU A 113 0.92 25.12 -20.87
CA LEU A 113 1.98 24.32 -20.26
C LEU A 113 2.85 25.19 -19.34
N LEU A 114 3.35 24.58 -18.28
CA LEU A 114 4.28 25.18 -17.33
C LEU A 114 5.72 24.82 -17.73
N GLY A 115 6.62 25.79 -17.79
CA GLY A 115 8.00 25.54 -18.21
C GLY A 115 8.17 25.47 -19.74
N GLY A 116 9.35 25.06 -20.20
CA GLY A 116 9.74 25.06 -21.62
C GLY A 116 9.58 23.73 -22.35
N ASN A 117 9.24 22.64 -21.64
CA ASN A 117 8.96 21.33 -22.24
C ASN A 117 8.07 20.49 -21.31
N LEU A 118 7.59 19.34 -21.82
CA LEU A 118 6.70 18.44 -21.09
C LEU A 118 7.29 17.89 -19.78
N ASP A 119 8.57 17.52 -19.77
CA ASP A 119 9.23 17.03 -18.55
C ASP A 119 9.23 18.10 -17.45
N GLN A 120 9.57 19.34 -17.79
CA GLN A 120 9.52 20.46 -16.85
C GLN A 120 8.09 20.74 -16.38
N HIS A 121 7.10 20.65 -17.28
CA HIS A 121 5.69 20.81 -16.92
C HIS A 121 5.26 19.82 -15.84
N PHE A 122 5.49 18.52 -16.05
CA PHE A 122 5.10 17.49 -15.09
C PHE A 122 5.91 17.57 -13.79
N ARG A 123 7.19 17.94 -13.86
CA ARG A 123 7.98 18.19 -12.64
C ARG A 123 7.41 19.33 -11.80
N LEU A 124 7.02 20.45 -12.43
CA LEU A 124 6.45 21.60 -11.74
C LEU A 124 5.08 21.29 -11.13
N LEU A 125 4.22 20.56 -11.87
CA LEU A 125 2.93 20.11 -11.35
C LEU A 125 3.09 19.20 -10.13
N ALA A 126 3.94 18.17 -10.25
CA ALA A 126 4.18 17.24 -9.16
C ALA A 126 4.82 17.91 -7.94
N GLN A 127 5.75 18.85 -8.15
CA GLN A 127 6.32 19.64 -7.06
C GLN A 127 5.24 20.47 -6.36
N LYS A 128 4.37 21.14 -7.11
CA LYS A 128 3.30 21.94 -6.52
C LYS A 128 2.33 21.09 -5.69
N GLN A 129 1.97 19.89 -6.17
CA GLN A 129 1.05 18.97 -5.49
C GLN A 129 1.67 18.33 -4.25
N SER A 130 2.94 17.91 -4.32
CA SER A 130 3.60 17.16 -3.24
C SER A 130 4.31 18.03 -2.20
N LEU A 131 4.60 19.31 -2.50
CA LEU A 131 5.34 20.21 -1.61
C LEU A 131 4.79 20.28 -0.18
N PRO A 132 3.48 20.50 0.07
CA PRO A 132 3.00 20.64 1.44
C PRO A 132 3.19 19.37 2.27
N TYR A 133 3.03 18.20 1.65
CA TYR A 133 3.28 16.91 2.30
C TYR A 133 4.77 16.64 2.49
N LEU A 134 5.63 17.07 1.56
CA LEU A 134 7.07 16.97 1.72
C LEU A 134 7.59 17.89 2.83
N GLU A 135 7.01 19.08 3.00
CA GLU A 135 7.29 19.97 4.13
C GLU A 135 6.85 19.35 5.47
N ALA A 136 5.66 18.76 5.53
CA ALA A 136 5.16 18.03 6.68
C ALA A 136 6.08 16.83 7.04
N ALA A 137 6.47 16.05 6.02
CA ALA A 137 7.42 14.95 6.17
C ALA A 137 8.79 15.41 6.65
N ALA A 138 9.31 16.51 6.12
CA ALA A 138 10.59 17.08 6.53
C ALA A 138 10.54 17.58 7.99
N SER A 139 9.44 18.20 8.41
CA SER A 139 9.23 18.59 9.80
C SER A 139 9.26 17.38 10.73
N LEU A 140 8.65 16.26 10.32
CA LEU A 140 8.67 15.02 11.10
C LEU A 140 10.07 14.40 11.14
N LEU A 141 10.83 14.42 10.05
CA LEU A 141 12.21 13.93 9.99
C LEU A 141 13.18 14.72 10.88
N GLU A 142 13.03 16.04 10.92
CA GLU A 142 13.92 16.95 11.67
C GLU A 142 13.56 17.05 13.16
N ALA A 143 12.39 16.53 13.55
CA ALA A 143 11.89 16.60 14.92
C ALA A 143 12.72 15.76 15.91
N GLN A 144 12.86 16.27 17.13
CA GLN A 144 13.22 15.47 18.30
C GLN A 144 11.90 15.05 18.95
N LEU A 145 11.59 13.77 18.87
CA LEU A 145 10.32 13.27 19.37
C LEU A 145 10.21 13.42 20.89
N PRO A 146 9.01 13.68 21.41
CA PRO A 146 8.78 13.74 22.85
C PRO A 146 9.01 12.37 23.51
N PRO A 147 9.36 12.36 24.81
CA PRO A 147 9.50 11.12 25.56
C PRO A 147 8.17 10.35 25.55
N GLN A 148 8.26 9.02 25.46
CA GLN A 148 7.09 8.16 25.55
C GLN A 148 6.46 8.28 26.94
N PRO A 149 5.13 8.37 27.05
CA PRO A 149 4.45 8.40 28.35
C PRO A 149 4.64 7.08 29.11
N GLU A 150 4.80 7.17 30.44
CA GLU A 150 4.97 6.00 31.32
C GLU A 150 3.65 5.23 31.52
N SER A 151 2.52 5.92 31.44
CA SER A 151 1.18 5.34 31.57
C SER A 151 0.22 5.97 30.59
N TRP A 152 -0.70 5.15 30.08
CA TRP A 152 -1.68 5.55 29.08
C TRP A 152 -3.05 5.76 29.73
N ALA A 153 -3.75 6.82 29.33
CA ALA A 153 -5.07 7.17 29.84
C ALA A 153 -6.13 6.19 29.34
N TRP A 154 -6.94 5.66 30.27
CA TRP A 154 -8.14 4.88 29.97
C TRP A 154 -9.32 5.85 29.79
N ALA A 155 -9.41 6.46 28.60
CA ALA A 155 -10.44 7.44 28.27
C ALA A 155 -10.91 7.28 26.82
N GLU A 156 -12.22 7.42 26.59
CA GLU A 156 -12.79 7.37 25.23
C GLU A 156 -12.29 8.53 24.38
N GLY A 157 -11.94 8.24 23.12
CA GLY A 157 -11.46 9.24 22.17
C GLY A 157 -9.97 9.50 22.29
N TRP A 158 -9.53 10.67 21.80
CA TRP A 158 -8.12 11.04 21.78
C TRP A 158 -7.66 11.64 23.10
N THR A 159 -6.49 11.20 23.57
CA THR A 159 -5.72 11.84 24.64
C THR A 159 -4.36 12.23 24.10
N ARG A 160 -3.95 13.48 24.32
CA ARG A 160 -2.66 14.04 23.98
C ARG A 160 -1.73 13.96 25.18
N TYR A 161 -0.48 13.57 24.96
CA TYR A 161 0.57 13.51 25.96
C TYR A 161 1.69 14.50 25.62
N GLY A 162 1.83 15.52 26.45
CA GLY A 162 2.86 16.54 26.31
C GLY A 162 4.25 16.07 26.79
N PRO A 163 5.32 16.79 26.44
CA PRO A 163 6.68 16.46 26.86
C PRO A 163 6.89 16.54 28.39
N GLU A 164 6.04 17.28 29.09
CA GLU A 164 6.06 17.41 30.55
C GLU A 164 5.24 16.31 31.27
N GLY A 165 4.67 15.36 30.53
CA GLY A 165 3.85 14.27 31.07
C GLY A 165 2.38 14.63 31.29
N GLU A 166 1.94 15.80 30.82
CA GLU A 166 0.52 16.19 30.82
C GLU A 166 -0.29 15.26 29.92
N ALA A 167 -1.46 14.82 30.39
CA ALA A 167 -2.42 14.03 29.62
C ALA A 167 -3.74 14.80 29.51
N GLU A 168 -4.07 15.26 28.30
CA GLU A 168 -5.27 16.07 28.05
C GLU A 168 -6.17 15.43 26.98
N PRO A 169 -7.50 15.39 27.19
CA PRO A 169 -8.42 14.92 26.16
C PRO A 169 -8.51 15.94 25.03
N VAL A 170 -8.34 15.48 23.80
CA VAL A 170 -8.44 16.31 22.59
C VAL A 170 -9.46 15.72 21.63
N ALA A 171 -10.01 16.54 20.73
CA ALA A 171 -10.97 16.06 19.75
C ALA A 171 -10.30 15.30 18.59
N ILE A 172 -9.15 15.80 18.15
CA ILE A 172 -8.30 15.29 17.06
C ILE A 172 -6.85 15.73 17.32
N PRO A 173 -5.85 15.05 16.74
CA PRO A 173 -4.48 15.56 16.70
C PRO A 173 -4.40 16.88 15.90
N GLU A 174 -3.65 17.86 16.40
CA GLU A 174 -3.58 19.20 15.78
C GLU A 174 -2.44 19.34 14.77
N GLU A 175 -1.46 18.42 14.79
CA GLU A 175 -0.28 18.51 13.97
C GLU A 175 -0.51 18.09 12.51
N ARG A 176 0.29 18.68 11.61
CA ARG A 176 0.23 18.40 10.17
C ARG A 176 0.84 17.07 9.76
N ALA A 177 1.66 16.46 10.62
CA ALA A 177 2.35 15.21 10.34
C ALA A 177 2.32 14.30 11.56
N LEU A 178 1.86 13.07 11.36
CA LEU A 178 1.77 12.04 12.40
C LEU A 178 2.27 10.70 11.86
N VAL A 179 2.93 9.91 12.70
CA VAL A 179 3.05 8.45 12.50
C VAL A 179 1.91 7.80 13.27
N PHE A 180 1.20 6.88 12.65
CA PHE A 180 -0.08 6.36 13.15
C PHE A 180 -0.20 4.86 12.89
N ASP A 181 -0.78 4.16 13.86
CA ASP A 181 -1.07 2.71 13.81
C ASP A 181 -2.35 2.39 14.58
N VAL A 182 -3.13 1.42 14.09
CA VAL A 182 -4.43 1.02 14.66
C VAL A 182 -4.47 -0.47 14.96
N GLU A 183 -4.99 -0.81 16.14
CA GLU A 183 -5.25 -2.19 16.53
C GLU A 183 -6.75 -2.50 16.62
N VAL A 184 -7.11 -3.69 16.14
CA VAL A 184 -8.50 -4.17 15.99
C VAL A 184 -8.63 -5.52 16.69
N CYS A 185 -9.68 -5.69 17.50
CA CYS A 185 -9.98 -6.98 18.12
C CYS A 185 -10.77 -7.85 17.12
N MET A 186 -10.06 -8.75 16.45
CA MET A 186 -10.61 -9.57 15.36
C MET A 186 -11.73 -10.53 15.81
N ALA A 187 -11.76 -10.88 17.09
CA ALA A 187 -12.81 -11.73 17.67
C ALA A 187 -14.17 -11.02 17.79
N GLU A 188 -14.18 -9.70 17.89
CA GLU A 188 -15.38 -8.89 18.15
C GLU A 188 -15.90 -8.15 16.89
N GLY A 189 -15.07 -8.04 15.86
CA GLY A 189 -15.46 -7.49 14.56
C GLY A 189 -14.36 -6.65 13.91
N THR A 190 -14.77 -5.69 13.08
CA THR A 190 -13.88 -4.82 12.30
C THR A 190 -13.73 -3.42 12.88
N CYS A 191 -14.29 -3.15 14.05
CA CYS A 191 -14.22 -1.82 14.66
C CYS A 191 -12.85 -1.58 15.30
N PRO A 192 -12.28 -0.37 15.15
CA PRO A 192 -10.99 -0.05 15.76
C PRO A 192 -11.12 -0.13 17.29
N THR A 193 -10.12 -0.72 17.94
CA THR A 193 -10.10 -0.89 19.40
C THR A 193 -9.23 0.18 20.05
N LEU A 194 -8.01 0.32 19.54
CA LEU A 194 -6.96 1.22 20.01
C LEU A 194 -6.24 1.84 18.83
N ALA A 195 -5.72 3.05 19.00
CA ALA A 195 -4.73 3.59 18.09
C ALA A 195 -3.71 4.42 18.84
N VAL A 196 -2.49 4.45 18.30
CA VAL A 196 -1.42 5.30 18.81
C VAL A 196 -0.93 6.17 17.66
N ALA A 197 -0.67 7.44 17.98
CA ALA A 197 -0.01 8.33 17.06
C ALA A 197 1.13 9.07 17.75
N ILE A 198 2.12 9.48 16.96
CA ILE A 198 3.18 10.36 17.41
C ILE A 198 3.37 11.49 16.40
N SER A 199 3.52 12.69 16.93
CA SER A 199 3.80 13.90 16.17
C SER A 199 5.14 14.50 16.61
N PRO A 200 5.62 15.57 15.95
CA PRO A 200 6.79 16.31 16.42
C PRO A 200 6.66 16.90 17.84
N LEU A 201 5.43 17.09 18.36
CA LEU A 201 5.18 17.83 19.61
C LEU A 201 4.67 16.95 20.75
N ALA A 202 3.89 15.91 20.45
CA ALA A 202 3.19 15.10 21.43
C ALA A 202 2.95 13.66 20.96
N TRP A 203 2.75 12.77 21.93
CA TRP A 203 2.15 11.45 21.72
C TRP A 203 0.64 11.53 21.81
N TYR A 204 -0.03 10.58 21.18
CA TYR A 204 -1.48 10.48 21.18
C TYR A 204 -1.91 9.03 21.36
N SER A 205 -2.96 8.82 22.16
CA SER A 205 -3.68 7.56 22.22
C SER A 205 -5.14 7.76 21.92
N TRP A 206 -5.74 6.84 21.19
CA TRP A 206 -7.17 6.79 20.98
C TRP A 206 -7.73 5.48 21.53
N CYS A 207 -8.76 5.57 22.38
CA CYS A 207 -9.50 4.39 22.83
C CYS A 207 -10.92 4.42 22.29
N SER A 208 -11.35 3.27 21.76
CA SER A 208 -12.74 3.10 21.34
C SER A 208 -13.70 3.12 22.53
N ARG A 209 -14.91 3.63 22.28
CA ARG A 209 -16.01 3.54 23.23
C ARG A 209 -16.29 2.10 23.68
N ARG A 210 -16.19 1.14 22.75
CA ARG A 210 -16.44 -0.29 22.99
C ARG A 210 -15.41 -0.91 23.93
N LEU A 211 -14.18 -0.40 23.94
CA LEU A 211 -13.15 -0.81 24.88
C LEU A 211 -13.45 -0.26 26.27
N VAL A 212 -13.78 1.02 26.39
CA VAL A 212 -13.94 1.72 27.67
C VAL A 212 -15.27 1.37 28.37
N GLU A 213 -16.36 1.25 27.61
CA GLU A 213 -17.68 0.89 28.15
C GLU A 213 -17.89 -0.64 28.21
N GLU A 214 -18.29 -1.17 29.36
CA GLU A 214 -18.73 -2.56 29.53
C GLU A 214 -20.17 -2.78 29.04
N ARG A 215 -20.49 -2.34 27.82
CA ARG A 215 -21.80 -2.58 27.21
C ARG A 215 -21.70 -3.63 26.12
N TYR A 216 -22.70 -4.50 26.05
CA TYR A 216 -22.88 -5.43 24.94
C TYR A 216 -23.19 -4.62 23.66
N SER A 217 -22.20 -4.50 22.78
CA SER A 217 -22.42 -4.02 21.41
C SER A 217 -22.83 -5.21 20.55
N TRP A 218 -24.08 -5.24 20.09
CA TRP A 218 -24.65 -6.34 19.31
C TRP A 218 -24.27 -6.29 17.82
N THR A 219 -23.70 -5.17 17.36
CA THR A 219 -23.42 -4.93 15.94
C THR A 219 -21.92 -4.99 15.64
N SER A 220 -21.54 -5.96 14.83
CA SER A 220 -20.22 -6.08 14.20
C SER A 220 -20.02 -5.12 13.02
N GLN A 221 -21.06 -4.38 12.63
CA GLN A 221 -20.98 -3.39 11.56
C GLN A 221 -20.29 -2.11 12.02
N LEU A 222 -19.45 -1.59 11.13
CA LEU A 222 -18.66 -0.37 11.29
C LEU A 222 -19.53 0.85 10.95
N LEU A 223 -19.84 1.69 11.94
CA LEU A 223 -20.51 2.97 11.70
C LEU A 223 -19.50 4.10 11.63
N LEU A 224 -19.85 5.19 10.96
CA LEU A 224 -18.99 6.39 10.88
C LEU A 224 -18.62 6.95 12.27
N ALA A 225 -19.48 6.75 13.28
CA ALA A 225 -19.24 7.16 14.66
C ALA A 225 -18.25 6.24 15.41
N ASP A 226 -18.05 5.00 14.94
CA ASP A 226 -17.07 4.06 15.51
C ASP A 226 -15.65 4.31 14.96
N LEU A 227 -15.49 5.16 13.94
CA LEU A 227 -14.22 5.44 13.28
C LEU A 227 -13.41 6.54 13.95
N ILE A 228 -12.09 6.47 13.76
CA ILE A 228 -11.11 7.36 14.38
C ILE A 228 -11.11 8.72 13.64
N PRO A 229 -11.41 9.84 14.30
CA PRO A 229 -11.36 11.16 13.68
C PRO A 229 -9.92 11.70 13.65
N LEU A 230 -9.45 12.25 12.52
CA LEU A 230 -8.10 12.82 12.43
C LEU A 230 -8.01 14.25 11.87
N ASP A 231 -9.05 14.76 11.21
CA ASP A 231 -8.99 16.04 10.49
C ASP A 231 -10.12 17.00 10.89
N VAL A 232 -11.37 16.51 10.98
CA VAL A 232 -12.53 17.35 11.27
C VAL A 232 -13.08 17.03 12.66
N SER A 233 -13.44 18.03 13.48
CA SER A 233 -14.15 17.75 14.73
C SER A 233 -15.64 17.45 14.45
N ALA A 234 -16.21 16.47 15.17
CA ALA A 234 -17.58 15.97 14.94
C ALA A 234 -18.69 17.04 15.05
N GLY A 235 -18.39 18.20 15.64
CA GLY A 235 -19.33 19.31 15.84
C GLY A 235 -19.34 20.39 14.75
N VAL A 236 -18.42 20.35 13.78
CA VAL A 236 -18.37 21.37 12.71
C VAL A 236 -19.17 20.88 11.52
N SER A 237 -20.48 21.14 11.55
CA SER A 237 -21.33 20.98 10.39
C SER A 237 -20.88 21.91 9.25
N SER A 238 -20.29 21.34 8.20
CA SER A 238 -20.32 21.87 6.83
C SER A 238 -19.98 23.35 6.62
N SER A 239 -18.95 23.89 7.25
CA SER A 239 -18.41 25.20 6.86
C SER A 239 -17.33 25.03 5.80
N THR A 240 -17.73 25.04 4.52
CA THR A 240 -16.89 25.30 3.32
C THR A 240 -15.59 24.47 3.14
N GLN A 241 -15.33 23.95 1.93
CA GLN A 241 -14.07 23.27 1.56
C GLN A 241 -12.76 24.08 1.80
N GLN A 242 -12.84 25.29 2.38
CA GLN A 242 -11.76 26.23 2.57
C GLN A 242 -10.88 25.96 3.80
N ASP A 243 -11.32 25.17 4.79
CA ASP A 243 -10.57 24.99 6.05
C ASP A 243 -9.83 23.65 6.19
N TRP A 244 -9.90 22.77 5.17
CA TRP A 244 -9.19 21.48 5.21
C TRP A 244 -7.69 21.71 5.16
N GLN A 245 -6.98 21.28 6.20
CA GLN A 245 -5.52 21.38 6.25
C GLN A 245 -4.87 20.19 5.53
N GLU A 246 -3.73 20.46 4.90
CA GLU A 246 -2.91 19.41 4.29
C GLU A 246 -2.18 18.65 5.38
N GLN A 247 -2.69 17.45 5.69
CA GLN A 247 -2.15 16.54 6.70
C GLN A 247 -1.44 15.35 6.05
N LEU A 248 -0.36 14.92 6.68
CA LEU A 248 0.40 13.74 6.30
C LEU A 248 0.34 12.70 7.41
N VAL A 249 -0.08 11.50 7.06
CA VAL A 249 -0.05 10.34 7.96
C VAL A 249 0.99 9.36 7.42
N VAL A 250 1.94 8.99 8.27
CA VAL A 250 2.94 7.96 7.99
C VAL A 250 2.54 6.70 8.75
N GLY A 251 2.68 5.53 8.14
CA GLY A 251 2.49 4.28 8.84
C GLY A 251 3.15 3.12 8.11
N HIS A 252 2.88 1.91 8.57
CA HIS A 252 3.40 0.69 7.96
C HIS A 252 2.24 -0.21 7.54
N ASN A 253 2.09 -0.46 6.25
CA ASN A 253 0.89 -1.07 5.67
C ASN A 253 -0.38 -0.21 5.90
N VAL A 254 -0.24 1.09 5.67
CA VAL A 254 -1.22 2.15 5.98
C VAL A 254 -2.63 1.91 5.45
N SER A 255 -2.80 1.07 4.41
CA SER A 255 -4.13 0.77 3.89
C SER A 255 -5.04 0.11 4.92
N PHE A 256 -4.48 -0.65 5.88
CA PHE A 256 -5.23 -1.22 6.99
C PHE A 256 -5.69 -0.13 7.96
N ASP A 257 -4.78 0.73 8.41
CA ASP A 257 -5.08 1.83 9.34
C ASP A 257 -6.04 2.84 8.72
N ARG A 258 -5.86 3.14 7.43
CA ARG A 258 -6.69 4.06 6.65
C ARG A 258 -8.16 3.67 6.66
N ALA A 259 -8.47 2.37 6.64
CA ALA A 259 -9.85 1.89 6.70
C ALA A 259 -10.56 2.22 8.03
N HIS A 260 -9.81 2.62 9.06
CA HIS A 260 -10.36 2.96 10.37
C HIS A 260 -10.40 4.48 10.62
N ILE A 261 -10.02 5.29 9.63
CA ILE A 261 -10.05 6.76 9.70
C ILE A 261 -11.37 7.27 9.14
N ARG A 262 -12.08 8.07 9.94
CA ARG A 262 -13.43 8.55 9.64
C ARG A 262 -13.50 9.38 8.37
N GLU A 263 -12.55 10.31 8.19
CA GLU A 263 -12.58 11.26 7.08
C GLU A 263 -12.32 10.61 5.71
N GLN A 264 -11.81 9.37 5.69
CA GLN A 264 -11.59 8.61 4.45
C GLN A 264 -12.89 8.10 3.81
N TYR A 265 -14.00 8.18 4.54
CA TYR A 265 -15.34 7.81 4.06
C TYR A 265 -16.17 9.03 3.62
N LEU A 266 -15.61 10.24 3.71
CA LEU A 266 -16.31 11.47 3.29
C LEU A 266 -16.18 11.69 1.78
N ILE A 267 -17.32 11.80 1.09
CA ILE A 267 -17.39 11.96 -0.38
C ILE A 267 -16.66 13.22 -0.87
N GLN A 268 -16.64 14.29 -0.06
CA GLN A 268 -16.00 15.56 -0.41
C GLN A 268 -14.47 15.42 -0.54
N GLY A 269 -13.89 14.35 0.00
CA GLY A 269 -12.46 14.07 -0.01
C GLY A 269 -11.69 14.91 1.00
N SER A 270 -10.80 14.28 1.76
CA SER A 270 -9.88 14.99 2.64
C SER A 270 -8.61 15.43 1.93
N ARG A 271 -7.92 16.42 2.51
CA ARG A 271 -6.56 16.79 2.09
C ARG A 271 -5.49 15.98 2.81
N MET A 272 -5.88 14.94 3.52
CA MET A 272 -4.97 13.97 4.12
C MET A 272 -4.31 13.12 3.03
N ARG A 273 -3.01 12.88 3.17
CA ARG A 273 -2.27 11.93 2.34
C ARG A 273 -1.48 10.98 3.21
N PHE A 274 -1.22 9.80 2.67
CA PHE A 274 -0.58 8.70 3.38
C PHE A 274 0.79 8.40 2.79
N LEU A 275 1.79 8.20 3.65
CA LEU A 275 3.08 7.63 3.29
C LEU A 275 3.25 6.27 3.96
N ASP A 276 3.33 5.24 3.14
CA ASP A 276 3.49 3.87 3.60
C ASP A 276 4.95 3.43 3.54
N THR A 277 5.53 3.15 4.71
CA THR A 277 6.90 2.63 4.85
C THR A 277 7.05 1.23 4.26
N MET A 278 5.99 0.42 4.21
CA MET A 278 6.02 -0.87 3.52
C MET A 278 6.17 -0.68 2.00
N SER A 279 5.40 0.23 1.41
CA SER A 279 5.48 0.57 -0.02
C SER A 279 6.83 1.20 -0.39
N MET A 280 7.36 2.10 0.43
CA MET A 280 8.71 2.68 0.22
C MET A 280 9.79 1.61 0.30
N HIS A 281 9.72 0.70 1.29
CA HIS A 281 10.62 -0.45 1.37
C HIS A 281 10.59 -1.27 0.07
N MET A 282 9.39 -1.59 -0.43
CA MET A 282 9.24 -2.36 -1.67
C MET A 282 9.91 -1.67 -2.86
N ALA A 283 9.86 -0.34 -2.94
CA ALA A 283 10.52 0.43 -4.00
C ALA A 283 12.05 0.49 -3.87
N ILE A 284 12.58 0.50 -2.64
CA ILE A 284 14.03 0.63 -2.37
C ILE A 284 14.73 -0.73 -2.36
N SER A 285 14.22 -1.65 -1.54
CA SER A 285 14.87 -2.93 -1.18
C SER A 285 13.88 -4.11 -1.20
N GLY A 286 12.81 -4.04 -1.98
CA GLY A 286 11.83 -5.12 -2.09
C GLY A 286 12.36 -6.38 -2.75
N LEU A 287 11.76 -7.52 -2.39
CA LEU A 287 12.05 -8.83 -2.98
C LEU A 287 11.06 -9.16 -4.12
N SER A 288 11.56 -9.72 -5.22
CA SER A 288 10.72 -10.42 -6.20
C SER A 288 10.12 -11.70 -5.60
N SER A 289 9.06 -12.25 -6.21
CA SER A 289 8.39 -13.46 -5.72
C SER A 289 9.35 -14.63 -5.51
N PHE A 290 10.24 -14.88 -6.47
CA PHE A 290 11.23 -15.95 -6.36
C PHE A 290 12.26 -15.68 -5.25
N GLN A 291 12.77 -14.44 -5.17
CA GLN A 291 13.71 -14.06 -4.11
C GLN A 291 13.08 -14.14 -2.72
N ARG A 292 11.79 -13.82 -2.57
CA ARG A 292 11.06 -13.96 -1.31
C ARG A 292 10.98 -15.42 -0.85
N SER A 293 10.70 -16.36 -1.77
CA SER A 293 10.70 -17.79 -1.45
C SER A 293 12.07 -18.27 -0.98
N LEU A 294 13.14 -17.83 -1.66
CA LEU A 294 14.52 -18.15 -1.26
C LEU A 294 14.87 -17.54 0.11
N TRP A 295 14.53 -16.26 0.34
CA TRP A 295 14.80 -15.57 1.60
C TRP A 295 14.11 -16.25 2.78
N MET A 296 12.84 -16.65 2.62
CA MET A 296 12.09 -17.37 3.64
C MET A 296 12.71 -18.75 3.95
N ALA A 297 13.12 -19.48 2.92
CA ALA A 297 13.78 -20.78 3.12
C ALA A 297 15.12 -20.65 3.84
N THR A 298 15.91 -19.62 3.51
CA THR A 298 17.18 -19.32 4.18
C THR A 298 16.97 -18.90 5.64
N LYS A 299 15.99 -18.03 5.91
CA LYS A 299 15.67 -17.56 7.28
C LYS A 299 15.15 -18.68 8.19
N GLN A 300 14.38 -19.63 7.65
CA GLN A 300 13.88 -20.80 8.40
C GLN A 300 14.95 -21.88 8.64
N GLY A 301 16.23 -21.61 8.37
CA GLY A 301 17.31 -22.54 8.68
C GLY A 301 17.34 -23.80 7.82
N LYS A 302 16.66 -23.82 6.66
CA LYS A 302 16.89 -24.87 5.64
C LYS A 302 18.26 -24.62 5.00
N GLN A 303 19.32 -24.98 5.73
CA GLN A 303 20.69 -24.94 5.24
C GLN A 303 20.80 -25.72 3.92
N LYS A 304 21.39 -25.08 2.91
CA LYS A 304 21.77 -25.58 1.58
C LYS A 304 20.65 -25.70 0.55
N ILE A 305 20.01 -24.59 0.18
CA ILE A 305 19.60 -24.43 -1.22
C ILE A 305 20.89 -24.19 -2.01
N ARG A 306 21.39 -25.22 -2.69
CA ARG A 306 22.42 -25.02 -3.72
C ARG A 306 21.85 -24.04 -4.74
N PRO A 307 22.61 -23.03 -5.21
CA PRO A 307 22.18 -22.22 -6.34
C PRO A 307 21.79 -23.16 -7.48
N PRO A 308 20.80 -22.81 -8.33
CA PRO A 308 20.52 -23.60 -9.52
C PRO A 308 21.84 -23.68 -10.29
N THR A 309 22.47 -24.86 -10.28
CA THR A 309 23.65 -25.10 -11.09
C THR A 309 23.20 -24.88 -12.52
N ASP A 310 23.77 -23.88 -13.17
CA ASP A 310 23.68 -23.65 -14.61
C ASP A 310 23.70 -24.99 -15.34
N GLN A 311 22.54 -25.42 -15.84
CA GLN A 311 22.48 -26.36 -16.95
C GLN A 311 22.98 -25.60 -18.18
N GLY A 312 24.30 -25.51 -18.34
CA GLY A 312 24.90 -24.85 -19.51
C GLY A 312 26.33 -24.38 -19.28
N GLN A 313 27.28 -25.27 -19.54
CA GLN A 313 28.72 -25.01 -19.52
C GLN A 313 29.13 -23.78 -20.35
N ARG A 314 29.99 -22.90 -19.81
CA ARG A 314 31.14 -22.28 -20.53
C ARG A 314 32.29 -21.97 -19.56
N PRO A 315 33.55 -22.24 -19.91
CA PRO A 315 34.70 -21.91 -19.05
C PRO A 315 35.00 -20.41 -19.18
N GLN A 316 34.72 -19.62 -18.14
CA GLN A 316 35.09 -18.20 -18.12
C GLN A 316 36.44 -17.97 -17.43
N ARG A 317 37.32 -17.33 -18.19
CA ARG A 317 38.63 -16.79 -17.83
C ARG A 317 38.54 -15.96 -16.53
N LYS A 318 39.49 -16.20 -15.62
CA LYS A 318 39.77 -15.36 -14.46
C LYS A 318 40.01 -13.91 -14.89
N ALA A 319 39.05 -13.04 -14.59
CA ALA A 319 39.25 -11.60 -14.55
C ALA A 319 38.87 -11.13 -13.14
N ASN A 320 39.76 -10.40 -12.49
CA ASN A 320 39.57 -9.79 -11.17
C ASN A 320 38.30 -8.93 -11.13
N ARG A 321 37.16 -9.54 -10.77
CA ARG A 321 35.99 -8.85 -10.24
C ARG A 321 35.80 -9.34 -8.80
N PRO A 322 35.43 -8.45 -7.86
CA PRO A 322 35.09 -8.90 -6.51
C PRO A 322 34.01 -9.99 -6.61
N GLU A 323 34.25 -11.14 -5.96
CA GLU A 323 33.31 -12.26 -5.90
C GLU A 323 32.06 -11.78 -5.15
N ILE A 324 31.07 -11.29 -5.88
CA ILE A 324 29.72 -11.12 -5.37
C ILE A 324 29.17 -12.53 -5.18
N SER A 325 29.04 -12.98 -3.93
CA SER A 325 28.39 -14.25 -3.64
C SER A 325 26.96 -14.20 -4.17
N SER A 326 26.48 -15.30 -4.75
CA SER A 326 25.10 -15.42 -5.27
C SER A 326 24.00 -15.08 -4.23
N TRP A 327 24.37 -14.93 -2.96
CA TRP A 327 23.51 -14.64 -1.83
C TRP A 327 23.72 -13.24 -1.19
N ASP A 328 24.55 -12.37 -1.76
CA ASP A 328 24.80 -11.04 -1.17
C ASP A 328 23.55 -10.15 -1.12
N TRP A 329 22.57 -10.41 -1.98
CA TRP A 329 21.32 -9.65 -2.01
C TRP A 329 20.42 -9.89 -0.79
N MET A 330 20.60 -10.96 0.01
CA MET A 330 19.81 -11.15 1.25
C MET A 330 20.15 -10.12 2.31
N ASN A 331 21.37 -9.59 2.30
CA ASN A 331 21.84 -8.70 3.35
C ASN A 331 21.38 -7.24 3.11
N ILE A 332 20.81 -6.96 1.93
CA ILE A 332 20.36 -5.61 1.53
C ILE A 332 18.85 -5.54 1.29
N SER A 333 18.13 -6.62 1.61
CA SER A 333 16.70 -6.77 1.34
C SER A 333 16.04 -7.65 2.40
N SER A 334 14.74 -7.44 2.62
CA SER A 334 13.98 -8.13 3.67
C SER A 334 12.57 -8.48 3.19
N ALA A 335 11.84 -9.22 4.02
CA ALA A 335 10.39 -9.31 3.89
C ALA A 335 9.72 -7.98 4.27
N ASN A 336 8.43 -7.89 3.98
CA ASN A 336 7.69 -6.64 4.06
C ASN A 336 7.13 -6.30 5.46
N ASN A 337 7.24 -7.19 6.46
CA ASN A 337 6.69 -6.91 7.79
C ASN A 337 7.59 -5.93 8.56
N LEU A 338 6.98 -5.14 9.45
CA LEU A 338 7.67 -4.07 10.18
C LEU A 338 8.92 -4.57 10.90
N ALA A 339 8.87 -5.72 11.57
CA ALA A 339 10.01 -6.29 12.28
C ALA A 339 11.21 -6.57 11.36
N ASP A 340 10.98 -7.14 10.19
CA ASP A 340 12.05 -7.43 9.22
C ASP A 340 12.57 -6.17 8.53
N VAL A 341 11.70 -5.19 8.28
CA VAL A 341 12.06 -3.89 7.70
C VAL A 341 12.86 -3.05 8.70
N HIS A 342 12.42 -2.98 9.95
CA HIS A 342 13.12 -2.29 11.04
C HIS A 342 14.50 -2.90 11.27
N SER A 343 14.60 -4.23 11.31
CA SER A 343 15.88 -4.94 11.42
C SER A 343 16.84 -4.64 10.26
N LEU A 344 16.34 -4.43 9.04
CA LEU A 344 17.16 -4.11 7.87
C LEU A 344 17.73 -2.68 7.91
N TYR A 345 16.89 -1.68 8.23
CA TYR A 345 17.28 -0.27 8.12
C TYR A 345 17.86 0.31 9.41
N VAL A 346 17.32 -0.09 10.56
CA VAL A 346 17.66 0.45 11.88
C VAL A 346 18.53 -0.54 12.66
N GLY A 347 18.18 -1.83 12.59
CA GLY A 347 18.79 -2.87 13.40
C GLY A 347 18.26 -2.86 14.84
N GLY A 348 18.99 -3.51 15.76
CA GLY A 348 18.62 -3.56 17.17
C GLY A 348 17.83 -4.82 17.58
N PRO A 349 17.22 -4.83 18.77
CA PRO A 349 16.46 -5.98 19.27
C PRO A 349 15.22 -6.23 18.40
N PRO A 350 14.82 -7.49 18.21
CA PRO A 350 13.64 -7.82 17.43
C PRO A 350 12.37 -7.28 18.10
N LEU A 351 11.45 -6.73 17.30
CA LEU A 351 10.12 -6.35 17.76
C LEU A 351 9.36 -7.58 18.28
N GLU A 352 8.74 -7.43 19.45
CA GLU A 352 7.97 -8.47 20.12
C GLU A 352 6.69 -8.76 19.34
N LYS A 353 6.42 -10.03 19.02
CA LYS A 353 5.24 -10.42 18.22
C LYS A 353 4.07 -10.93 19.04
N GLU A 354 4.32 -11.28 20.30
CA GLU A 354 3.36 -11.96 21.16
C GLU A 354 2.15 -11.10 21.57
N PRO A 355 2.28 -9.80 21.90
CA PRO A 355 1.13 -8.98 22.29
C PRO A 355 0.07 -8.87 21.19
N ARG A 356 0.49 -8.87 19.92
CA ARG A 356 -0.39 -8.82 18.75
C ARG A 356 -1.36 -10.00 18.67
N GLU A 357 -0.95 -11.18 19.13
CA GLU A 357 -1.82 -12.37 19.11
C GLU A 357 -3.07 -12.17 19.98
N LEU A 358 -3.03 -11.29 20.98
CA LEU A 358 -4.20 -10.96 21.80
C LEU A 358 -5.27 -10.20 21.00
N PHE A 359 -4.88 -9.31 20.08
CA PHE A 359 -5.83 -8.65 19.18
C PHE A 359 -6.44 -9.62 18.16
N ILE A 360 -5.71 -10.66 17.78
CA ILE A 360 -6.16 -11.64 16.78
C ILE A 360 -7.03 -12.74 17.39
N LYS A 361 -6.64 -13.29 18.54
CA LYS A 361 -7.27 -14.48 19.16
C LYS A 361 -7.93 -14.19 20.50
N GLY A 362 -7.57 -13.10 21.16
CA GLY A 362 -8.11 -12.72 22.46
C GLY A 362 -9.50 -12.09 22.36
N SER A 363 -10.16 -11.98 23.51
CA SER A 363 -11.44 -11.30 23.67
C SER A 363 -11.23 -9.83 24.05
N MET A 364 -12.29 -9.01 23.93
CA MET A 364 -12.23 -7.61 24.39
C MET A 364 -11.84 -7.52 25.87
N ARG A 365 -12.27 -8.50 26.70
CA ARG A 365 -11.93 -8.55 28.12
C ARG A 365 -10.42 -8.70 28.33
N ASP A 366 -9.77 -9.57 27.57
CA ASP A 366 -8.33 -9.77 27.69
C ASP A 366 -7.56 -8.50 27.33
N ILE A 367 -8.06 -7.73 26.35
CA ILE A 367 -7.52 -6.41 25.99
C ILE A 367 -7.68 -5.41 27.13
N ARG A 368 -8.84 -5.40 27.83
CA ARG A 368 -9.05 -4.53 29.00
C ARG A 368 -8.08 -4.87 30.13
N GLU A 369 -7.88 -6.17 30.41
CA GLU A 369 -7.01 -6.63 31.49
C GLU A 369 -5.53 -6.34 31.22
N ASN A 370 -5.09 -6.33 29.95
CA ASN A 370 -3.70 -6.09 29.55
C ASN A 370 -3.47 -4.73 28.88
N PHE A 371 -4.34 -3.74 29.14
CA PHE A 371 -4.37 -2.47 28.40
C PHE A 371 -3.02 -1.72 28.34
N GLN A 372 -2.34 -1.56 29.47
CA GLN A 372 -1.10 -0.79 29.53
C GLN A 372 0.01 -1.44 28.69
N ASP A 373 0.13 -2.78 28.77
CA ASP A 373 1.11 -3.54 28.01
C ASP A 373 0.83 -3.47 26.50
N LEU A 374 -0.44 -3.57 26.11
CA LEU A 374 -0.86 -3.45 24.71
C LEU A 374 -0.66 -2.04 24.17
N MET A 375 -0.94 -0.99 24.95
CA MET A 375 -0.67 0.39 24.56
C MET A 375 0.83 0.64 24.39
N GLN A 376 1.65 0.06 25.28
CA GLN A 376 3.09 0.13 25.15
C GLN A 376 3.60 -0.62 23.91
N TYR A 377 3.01 -1.76 23.57
CA TYR A 377 3.26 -2.47 22.31
C TYR A 377 2.94 -1.59 21.09
N CYS A 378 1.74 -1.01 21.03
CA CYS A 378 1.34 -0.13 19.92
C CYS A 378 2.30 1.08 19.79
N ALA A 379 2.69 1.67 20.91
CA ALA A 379 3.64 2.78 20.92
C ALA A 379 5.04 2.40 20.40
N ARG A 380 5.51 1.19 20.71
CA ARG A 380 6.77 0.66 20.16
C ARG A 380 6.69 0.44 18.65
N ASP A 381 5.56 -0.06 18.14
CA ASP A 381 5.35 -0.25 16.69
C ASP A 381 5.30 1.10 15.94
N VAL A 382 4.63 2.11 16.51
CA VAL A 382 4.63 3.48 15.99
C VAL A 382 6.05 4.08 16.00
N TRP A 383 6.81 3.87 17.09
CA TRP A 383 8.19 4.33 17.19
C TRP A 383 9.10 3.65 16.15
N ALA A 384 9.00 2.33 16.02
CA ALA A 384 9.75 1.57 15.02
C ALA A 384 9.42 2.04 13.59
N THR A 385 8.15 2.34 13.33
CA THR A 385 7.69 2.90 12.05
C THR A 385 8.30 4.27 11.79
N TYR A 386 8.39 5.14 12.81
CA TYR A 386 9.08 6.42 12.71
C TYR A 386 10.58 6.25 12.37
N GLU A 387 11.30 5.37 13.07
CA GLU A 387 12.72 5.13 12.81
C GLU A 387 12.96 4.60 11.38
N VAL A 388 12.11 3.68 10.94
CA VAL A 388 12.12 3.17 9.56
C VAL A 388 11.88 4.30 8.57
N PHE A 389 10.86 5.14 8.81
CA PHE A 389 10.55 6.30 7.98
C PHE A 389 11.73 7.26 7.88
N GLN A 390 12.43 7.52 8.98
CA GLN A 390 13.62 8.38 9.01
C GLN A 390 14.73 7.91 8.07
N GLN A 391 14.96 6.60 8.00
CA GLN A 391 15.96 6.03 7.08
C GLN A 391 15.44 5.94 5.65
N GLN A 392 14.18 5.57 5.46
CA GLN A 392 13.63 5.28 4.15
C GLN A 392 13.33 6.51 3.31
N LEU A 393 12.79 7.59 3.88
CA LEU A 393 12.35 8.72 3.08
C LEU A 393 13.52 9.38 2.29
N PRO A 394 14.69 9.66 2.89
CA PRO A 394 15.84 10.15 2.13
C PRO A 394 16.28 9.19 1.02
N LEU A 395 16.38 7.89 1.33
CA LEU A 395 16.76 6.85 0.37
C LEU A 395 15.76 6.73 -0.78
N PHE A 396 14.47 6.82 -0.50
CA PHE A 396 13.40 6.82 -1.49
C PHE A 396 13.57 7.99 -2.47
N LEU A 397 13.80 9.20 -1.96
CA LEU A 397 13.97 10.40 -2.79
C LEU A 397 15.27 10.38 -3.60
N GLU A 398 16.32 9.72 -3.10
CA GLU A 398 17.56 9.49 -3.84
C GLU A 398 17.36 8.47 -4.99
N ARG A 399 16.70 7.34 -4.70
CA ARG A 399 16.45 6.26 -5.67
C ARG A 399 15.38 6.63 -6.70
N CYS A 400 14.38 7.41 -6.30
CA CYS A 400 13.28 7.89 -7.12
C CYS A 400 13.30 9.44 -7.18
N PRO A 401 14.27 10.05 -7.90
CA PRO A 401 14.50 11.50 -7.87
C PRO A 401 13.44 12.31 -8.63
N HIS A 402 12.53 11.64 -9.34
CA HIS A 402 11.49 12.33 -10.11
C HIS A 402 10.30 12.68 -9.21
N PRO A 403 9.88 13.96 -9.11
CA PRO A 403 8.84 14.38 -8.15
C PRO A 403 7.46 13.76 -8.43
N VAL A 404 7.20 13.39 -9.68
CA VAL A 404 5.96 12.68 -10.04
C VAL A 404 5.84 11.34 -9.31
N THR A 405 6.95 10.67 -8.97
CA THR A 405 6.87 9.39 -8.25
C THR A 405 6.28 9.59 -6.86
N LEU A 406 6.74 10.59 -6.11
CA LEU A 406 6.18 10.91 -4.78
C LEU A 406 4.74 11.40 -4.90
N ALA A 407 4.47 12.34 -5.80
CA ALA A 407 3.11 12.88 -5.99
C ALA A 407 2.12 11.78 -6.37
N GLY A 408 2.51 10.90 -7.30
CA GLY A 408 1.71 9.74 -7.70
C GLY A 408 1.47 8.77 -6.54
N MET A 409 2.49 8.49 -5.74
CA MET A 409 2.34 7.63 -4.56
C MET A 409 1.34 8.19 -3.54
N LEU A 410 1.42 9.50 -3.25
CA LEU A 410 0.48 10.17 -2.36
C LEU A 410 -0.97 10.08 -2.88
N GLU A 411 -1.19 10.31 -4.18
CA GLU A 411 -2.54 10.26 -4.78
C GLU A 411 -3.09 8.83 -4.87
N MET A 412 -2.26 7.84 -5.23
CA MET A 412 -2.67 6.42 -5.26
C MET A 412 -3.13 5.92 -3.87
N GLY A 413 -2.54 6.45 -2.80
CA GLY A 413 -2.89 6.14 -1.42
C GLY A 413 -4.30 6.57 -1.00
N VAL A 414 -4.97 7.47 -1.76
CA VAL A 414 -6.30 8.01 -1.42
C VAL A 414 -7.39 7.54 -2.40
N SER A 415 -7.17 6.44 -3.10
CA SER A 415 -8.20 5.84 -3.94
C SER A 415 -9.44 5.45 -3.13
N TYR A 416 -10.63 5.68 -3.71
CA TYR A 416 -11.91 5.32 -3.12
C TYR A 416 -12.77 4.56 -4.13
N LEU A 417 -13.58 3.62 -3.64
CA LEU A 417 -14.53 2.85 -4.43
C LEU A 417 -15.94 3.15 -3.93
N PRO A 418 -16.73 3.97 -4.64
CA PRO A 418 -18.10 4.24 -4.24
C PRO A 418 -18.95 2.99 -4.43
N VAL A 419 -19.57 2.51 -3.35
CA VAL A 419 -20.54 1.41 -3.35
C VAL A 419 -21.91 1.94 -2.94
N ASN A 420 -22.97 1.24 -3.33
CA ASN A 420 -24.35 1.53 -2.93
C ASN A 420 -25.02 0.25 -2.40
N GLN A 421 -26.31 0.31 -2.08
CA GLN A 421 -27.03 -0.85 -1.53
C GLN A 421 -27.03 -2.08 -2.47
N ASN A 422 -26.77 -1.89 -3.77
CA ASN A 422 -26.67 -3.02 -4.70
C ASN A 422 -25.45 -3.91 -4.40
N TRP A 423 -24.44 -3.41 -3.68
CA TRP A 423 -23.29 -4.21 -3.28
C TRP A 423 -23.67 -5.33 -2.32
N GLU A 424 -24.50 -5.04 -1.31
CA GLU A 424 -25.00 -6.06 -0.38
C GLU A 424 -25.86 -7.10 -1.09
N ARG A 425 -26.73 -6.62 -1.99
CA ARG A 425 -27.54 -7.49 -2.84
C ARG A 425 -26.67 -8.39 -3.72
N TYR A 426 -25.66 -7.83 -4.38
CA TYR A 426 -24.70 -8.57 -5.20
C TYR A 426 -23.99 -9.65 -4.39
N LEU A 427 -23.52 -9.32 -3.17
CA LEU A 427 -22.87 -10.29 -2.28
C LEU A 427 -23.82 -11.42 -1.89
N THR A 428 -25.06 -11.11 -1.51
CA THR A 428 -26.05 -12.12 -1.13
C THR A 428 -26.42 -13.03 -2.30
N GLU A 429 -26.69 -12.46 -3.49
CA GLU A 429 -27.02 -13.23 -4.69
C GLU A 429 -25.84 -14.11 -5.13
N ALA A 430 -24.62 -13.57 -5.16
CA ALA A 430 -23.43 -14.33 -5.50
C ALA A 430 -23.17 -15.49 -4.52
N GLN A 431 -23.36 -15.26 -3.22
CA GLN A 431 -23.21 -16.29 -2.19
C GLN A 431 -24.28 -17.38 -2.34
N SER A 432 -25.55 -17.01 -2.57
CA SER A 432 -26.64 -17.98 -2.80
C SER A 432 -26.35 -18.87 -4.01
N THR A 433 -25.96 -18.27 -5.14
CA THR A 433 -25.61 -19.04 -6.34
C THR A 433 -24.43 -19.97 -6.11
N TYR A 434 -23.40 -19.53 -5.39
CA TYR A 434 -22.27 -20.40 -5.03
C TYR A 434 -22.74 -21.60 -4.19
N GLU A 435 -23.57 -21.36 -3.17
CA GLU A 435 -24.09 -22.41 -2.28
C GLU A 435 -24.98 -23.40 -3.02
N GLU A 436 -25.85 -22.91 -3.91
CA GLU A 436 -26.69 -23.73 -4.79
C GLU A 436 -25.84 -24.64 -5.67
N LEU A 437 -24.85 -24.10 -6.38
CA LEU A 437 -23.96 -24.89 -7.25
C LEU A 437 -23.13 -25.91 -6.45
N GLN A 438 -22.66 -25.55 -5.25
CA GLN A 438 -21.98 -26.48 -4.36
C GLN A 438 -22.91 -27.59 -3.90
N TRP A 439 -24.15 -27.27 -3.59
CA TRP A 439 -25.15 -28.25 -3.16
C TRP A 439 -25.53 -29.19 -4.29
N GLU A 440 -25.77 -28.68 -5.50
CA GLU A 440 -26.06 -29.47 -6.70
C GLU A 440 -24.90 -30.40 -7.07
N MET A 441 -23.66 -29.90 -7.04
CA MET A 441 -22.47 -30.71 -7.27
C MET A 441 -22.35 -31.83 -6.22
N LYS A 442 -22.51 -31.49 -4.93
CA LYS A 442 -22.46 -32.49 -3.85
C LYS A 442 -23.56 -33.52 -3.99
N LYS A 443 -24.78 -33.09 -4.31
CA LYS A 443 -25.90 -34.00 -4.54
C LYS A 443 -25.63 -34.94 -5.71
N SER A 444 -25.16 -34.43 -6.85
CA SER A 444 -24.81 -35.25 -8.01
C SER A 444 -23.71 -36.26 -7.68
N LEU A 445 -22.69 -35.85 -6.91
CA LEU A 445 -21.64 -36.75 -6.43
C LEU A 445 -22.17 -37.81 -5.44
N MET A 446 -23.09 -37.43 -4.55
CA MET A 446 -23.76 -38.38 -3.63
C MET A 446 -24.62 -39.38 -4.39
N ASP A 447 -25.36 -38.93 -5.41
CA ASP A 447 -26.19 -39.80 -6.24
C ASP A 447 -25.30 -40.79 -7.02
N LEU A 448 -24.22 -40.32 -7.65
CA LEU A 448 -23.23 -41.19 -8.30
C LEU A 448 -22.56 -42.16 -7.32
N ALA A 449 -22.21 -41.70 -6.11
CA ALA A 449 -21.64 -42.57 -5.09
C ALA A 449 -22.65 -43.63 -4.61
N ASN A 450 -23.92 -43.27 -4.42
CA ASN A 450 -24.97 -44.22 -4.07
C ASN A 450 -25.21 -45.24 -5.18
N ASP A 451 -25.21 -44.82 -6.45
CA ASP A 451 -25.30 -45.71 -7.60
C ASP A 451 -24.11 -46.66 -7.67
N ALA A 452 -22.89 -46.15 -7.45
CA ALA A 452 -21.68 -46.96 -7.37
C ALA A 452 -21.74 -47.96 -6.19
N CYS A 453 -22.25 -47.56 -5.03
CA CYS A 453 -22.43 -48.45 -3.88
C CYS A 453 -23.32 -49.67 -4.20
N GLN A 454 -24.27 -49.56 -5.13
CA GLN A 454 -25.07 -50.72 -5.55
C GLN A 454 -24.20 -51.80 -6.24
N LEU A 455 -23.09 -51.41 -6.86
CA LEU A 455 -22.14 -52.32 -7.52
C LEU A 455 -21.30 -53.15 -6.55
N LEU A 456 -21.34 -52.83 -5.25
CA LEU A 456 -20.77 -53.70 -4.20
C LEU A 456 -21.46 -55.08 -4.23
N SER A 457 -22.76 -55.11 -4.54
CA SER A 457 -23.49 -56.37 -4.70
C SER A 457 -22.97 -57.15 -5.92
N GLY A 458 -22.37 -58.31 -5.66
CA GLY A 458 -21.78 -59.15 -6.71
C GLY A 458 -20.41 -58.66 -7.23
N GLU A 459 -19.74 -57.76 -6.51
CA GLU A 459 -18.39 -57.24 -6.84
C GLU A 459 -18.26 -56.61 -8.24
N ARG A 460 -19.37 -56.12 -8.80
CA ARG A 460 -19.46 -55.57 -10.17
C ARG A 460 -18.64 -54.29 -10.36
N TYR A 461 -18.24 -53.63 -9.27
CA TYR A 461 -17.34 -52.48 -9.31
C TYR A 461 -15.97 -52.83 -9.90
N LYS A 462 -15.56 -54.12 -9.88
CA LYS A 462 -14.31 -54.59 -10.50
C LYS A 462 -14.35 -54.55 -12.03
N ASP A 463 -15.53 -54.43 -12.64
CA ASP A 463 -15.67 -54.33 -14.10
C ASP A 463 -15.46 -52.89 -14.62
N ASP A 464 -15.42 -51.89 -13.73
CA ASP A 464 -15.20 -50.49 -14.08
C ASP A 464 -13.81 -50.00 -13.61
N PRO A 465 -12.88 -49.70 -14.55
CA PRO A 465 -11.55 -49.19 -14.22
C PRO A 465 -11.52 -47.92 -13.37
N TRP A 466 -12.58 -47.10 -13.39
CA TRP A 466 -12.66 -45.87 -12.60
C TRP A 466 -12.95 -46.10 -11.12
N LEU A 467 -13.39 -47.30 -10.75
CA LEU A 467 -13.77 -47.67 -9.39
C LEU A 467 -12.70 -48.50 -8.66
N TRP A 468 -11.61 -48.86 -9.35
CA TRP A 468 -10.56 -49.74 -8.83
C TRP A 468 -9.73 -49.11 -7.70
N ASP A 469 -9.48 -47.81 -7.78
CA ASP A 469 -8.67 -47.09 -6.79
C ASP A 469 -9.48 -46.59 -5.59
N LEU A 470 -10.78 -46.92 -5.51
CA LEU A 470 -11.66 -46.50 -4.41
C LEU A 470 -11.65 -47.51 -3.26
N GLU A 471 -11.84 -47.02 -2.03
CA GLU A 471 -11.97 -47.87 -0.84
C GLU A 471 -13.42 -48.40 -0.73
N TRP A 472 -13.59 -49.73 -0.77
CA TRP A 472 -14.89 -50.41 -0.72
C TRP A 472 -15.19 -51.08 0.64
N ASP A 473 -14.33 -50.87 1.64
CA ASP A 473 -14.50 -51.43 2.98
C ASP A 473 -15.72 -50.81 3.69
N LEU A 474 -16.60 -51.66 4.23
CA LEU A 474 -17.78 -51.21 4.96
C LEU A 474 -17.41 -50.73 6.36
N GLN A 475 -17.67 -49.46 6.66
CA GLN A 475 -17.52 -48.92 8.00
C GLN A 475 -18.70 -49.37 8.89
N GLU A 476 -18.44 -50.12 9.96
CA GLU A 476 -19.45 -50.41 10.98
C GLU A 476 -19.80 -49.12 11.77
N PHE A 477 -21.00 -48.58 11.55
CA PHE A 477 -21.51 -47.47 12.34
C PHE A 477 -21.75 -47.91 13.79
N LYS A 478 -20.81 -47.62 14.69
CA LYS A 478 -21.05 -47.73 16.13
C LYS A 478 -21.93 -46.56 16.57
N GLN A 479 -23.12 -46.88 17.10
CA GLN A 479 -24.03 -45.92 17.72
C GLN A 479 -23.23 -45.06 18.73
N LYS A 480 -23.19 -43.73 18.52
CA LYS A 480 -22.49 -42.81 19.43
C LYS A 480 -22.98 -43.06 20.86
N LYS A 481 -22.05 -43.24 21.80
CA LYS A 481 -22.36 -43.28 23.25
C LYS A 481 -23.31 -42.13 23.58
N THR A 482 -24.44 -42.44 24.19
CA THR A 482 -25.38 -41.48 24.76
C THR A 482 -24.59 -40.49 25.61
N LYS A 483 -24.66 -39.19 25.30
CA LYS A 483 -24.06 -38.17 26.17
C LYS A 483 -24.64 -38.39 27.57
N LYS A 484 -23.79 -38.61 28.57
CA LYS A 484 -24.23 -38.65 29.97
C LYS A 484 -24.90 -37.31 30.25
N ILE A 485 -26.22 -37.34 30.42
CA ILE A 485 -26.96 -36.25 31.05
C ILE A 485 -26.41 -36.23 32.47
N LEU A 486 -25.64 -35.21 32.81
CA LEU A 486 -25.35 -34.89 34.19
C LEU A 486 -26.69 -34.49 34.80
N ASP A 487 -27.28 -35.38 35.60
CA ASP A 487 -28.37 -35.04 36.50
C ASP A 487 -27.86 -33.91 37.41
N HIS A 488 -28.25 -32.68 37.09
CA HIS A 488 -28.26 -31.65 38.10
C HIS A 488 -29.29 -32.07 39.15
N PRO A 489 -28.91 -32.26 40.42
CA PRO A 489 -29.88 -32.58 41.45
C PRO A 489 -30.85 -31.41 41.56
N ALA A 490 -32.10 -31.64 41.17
CA ALA A 490 -33.18 -30.71 41.40
C ALA A 490 -33.23 -30.41 42.91
N ARG A 491 -32.93 -29.17 43.29
CA ARG A 491 -33.31 -28.62 44.59
C ARG A 491 -34.84 -28.75 44.69
N ARG A 492 -35.31 -29.79 45.38
CA ARG A 492 -36.69 -29.87 45.86
C ARG A 492 -36.90 -28.69 46.82
N ARG A 493 -37.50 -27.60 46.32
CA ARG A 493 -38.22 -26.67 47.18
C ARG A 493 -39.50 -27.39 47.61
N SER A 494 -39.52 -27.88 48.84
CA SER A 494 -40.78 -28.27 49.49
C SER A 494 -41.60 -27.00 49.71
N PHE A 495 -42.65 -26.82 48.93
CA PHE A 495 -43.78 -26.00 49.37
C PHE A 495 -44.53 -26.80 50.44
N SER A 496 -44.29 -26.46 51.71
CA SER A 496 -45.24 -26.80 52.77
C SER A 496 -46.44 -25.88 52.62
N LYS A 497 -47.62 -26.49 52.47
CA LYS A 497 -48.89 -25.83 52.75
C LYS A 497 -48.96 -25.50 54.24
N MET A 498 -49.03 -24.22 54.56
CA MET A 498 -49.97 -23.64 55.53
C MET A 498 -50.19 -22.18 55.17
#